data_AF-A0A840IA00-F1
#
_entry.id   AF-A0A840IA00-F1
#
_cell.length_a   1.000
_cell.length_b   1.000
_cell.length_c   1.000
_cell.angle_alpha   90.00
_cell.angle_beta   90.00
_cell.angle_gamma   90.00
#
_symmetry.space_group_name_H-M   'P 1'
#
loop_
_entity.id
_entity.type
_entity.pdbx_description
1 polymer ?
#
loop_
_entity_poly.entity_id
_entity_poly.type
_entity_poly.pdbx_seq_one_letter_code
_entity_poly.pdbx_strand_id
1 'polypeptide(L)'
;MSRSRRILVIAVAVVAFLLVSAALARVLSANGAERAAIRDVLEAQASGDAAALAERIDGCAEDPACRATAARNAARLRSEGELEVVRLDLSTDFSLGGTTGTARVVWKTPTRLTVVQCARVRRGGDVIGGLDVRVLALSRPIDRESSCP
;
A
#
# COMPACT_ATOMS: atom_id res chain seq x y z
N MET A 1 13.63 -41.85 -25.76
CA MET A 1 13.13 -41.38 -24.43
C MET A 1 11.92 -42.22 -24.05
N SER A 2 11.97 -42.94 -22.92
CA SER A 2 10.84 -43.73 -22.43
C SER A 2 9.64 -42.82 -22.10
N ARG A 3 8.41 -43.33 -22.25
CA ARG A 3 7.18 -42.59 -21.91
C ARG A 3 7.23 -42.04 -20.49
N SER A 4 7.76 -42.79 -19.53
CA SER A 4 7.91 -42.37 -18.13
C SER A 4 8.80 -41.14 -17.97
N ARG A 5 9.91 -41.03 -18.72
CA ARG A 5 10.79 -39.85 -18.66
C ARG A 5 10.10 -38.60 -19.23
N ARG A 6 9.27 -38.75 -20.26
CA ARG A 6 8.46 -37.63 -20.79
C ARG A 6 7.42 -37.17 -19.78
N ILE A 7 6.70 -38.10 -19.15
CA ILE A 7 5.70 -37.77 -18.11
C ILE A 7 6.35 -37.05 -16.94
N LEU A 8 7.51 -37.52 -16.45
CA LEU A 8 8.24 -36.87 -15.36
C LEU A 8 8.63 -35.43 -15.72
N VAL A 9 9.17 -35.20 -16.92
CA VAL A 9 9.55 -33.86 -17.37
C VAL A 9 8.34 -32.93 -17.46
N ILE A 10 7.21 -33.42 -18.00
CA ILE A 10 5.97 -32.66 -18.07
C ILE A 10 5.47 -32.32 -16.66
N ALA A 11 5.44 -33.30 -15.75
CA ALA A 11 5.00 -33.09 -14.38
C ALA A 11 5.85 -32.04 -13.65
N VAL A 12 7.19 -32.13 -13.76
CA VAL A 12 8.12 -31.14 -13.19
C VAL A 12 7.89 -29.76 -13.80
N ALA A 13 7.74 -29.67 -15.13
CA ALA A 13 7.48 -28.39 -15.80
C ALA A 13 6.15 -27.76 -15.33
N VAL A 14 5.10 -28.56 -15.18
CA VAL A 14 3.79 -28.11 -14.66
C VAL A 14 3.91 -27.62 -13.22
N VAL A 15 4.57 -28.37 -12.35
CA VAL A 15 4.76 -27.97 -10.94
C VAL A 15 5.56 -26.67 -10.85
N ALA A 16 6.67 -26.57 -11.59
CA ALA A 16 7.48 -25.36 -11.62
C ALA A 16 6.68 -24.14 -12.10
N PHE A 17 5.87 -24.31 -13.16
CA PHE A 17 4.99 -23.27 -13.67
C PHE A 17 3.99 -22.81 -12.61
N LEU A 18 3.29 -23.74 -11.94
CA LEU A 18 2.32 -23.42 -10.90
C LEU A 18 2.93 -22.66 -9.72
N LEU A 19 4.14 -23.05 -9.29
CA LEU A 19 4.84 -22.36 -8.20
C LEU A 19 5.17 -20.91 -8.57
N VAL A 20 5.66 -20.67 -9.79
CA VAL A 20 5.97 -19.31 -10.28
C VAL A 20 4.69 -18.48 -10.41
N SER A 21 3.63 -19.05 -11.00
CA SER A 21 2.33 -18.35 -11.12
C SER A 21 1.75 -17.99 -9.76
N ALA A 22 1.80 -18.90 -8.78
CA ALA A 22 1.32 -18.64 -7.42
C ALA A 22 2.12 -17.54 -6.73
N ALA A 23 3.45 -17.55 -6.88
CA ALA A 23 4.32 -16.51 -6.32
C ALA A 23 4.00 -15.13 -6.94
N LEU A 24 3.87 -15.06 -8.27
CA LEU A 24 3.52 -13.83 -8.97
C LEU A 24 2.15 -13.30 -8.57
N ALA A 25 1.14 -14.20 -8.48
CA ALA A 25 -0.19 -13.84 -8.04
C ALA A 25 -0.17 -13.20 -6.64
N ARG A 26 0.58 -13.80 -5.70
CA ARG A 26 0.71 -13.26 -4.33
C ARG A 26 1.35 -11.87 -4.31
N VAL A 27 2.42 -11.66 -5.08
CA VAL A 27 3.09 -10.35 -5.19
C VAL A 27 2.14 -9.30 -5.77
N LEU A 28 1.40 -9.65 -6.82
CA LEU A 28 0.47 -8.73 -7.48
C LEU A 28 -0.72 -8.37 -6.57
N SER A 29 -1.28 -9.35 -5.86
CA SER A 29 -2.32 -9.13 -4.85
C SER A 29 -1.84 -8.19 -3.74
N ALA A 30 -0.59 -8.32 -3.30
CA ALA A 30 -0.03 -7.44 -2.27
C ALA A 30 0.15 -6.00 -2.72
N ASN A 31 0.63 -5.80 -3.93
CA ASN A 31 0.75 -4.47 -4.49
C ASN A 31 -0.64 -3.83 -4.72
N GLY A 32 -1.64 -4.63 -5.08
CA GLY A 32 -3.04 -4.18 -5.19
C GLY A 32 -3.61 -3.75 -3.85
N ALA A 33 -3.42 -4.56 -2.80
CA ALA A 33 -3.90 -4.26 -1.45
C ALA A 33 -3.23 -3.01 -0.85
N GLU A 34 -1.91 -2.83 -1.04
CA GLU A 34 -1.23 -1.60 -0.62
C GLU A 34 -1.77 -0.36 -1.32
N ARG A 35 -1.97 -0.44 -2.64
CA ARG A 35 -2.52 0.69 -3.41
C ARG A 35 -3.92 1.05 -2.94
N ALA A 36 -4.77 0.06 -2.66
CA ALA A 36 -6.11 0.29 -2.12
C ALA A 36 -6.05 0.96 -0.74
N ALA A 37 -5.30 0.39 0.20
CA ALA A 37 -5.17 0.93 1.55
C ALA A 37 -4.63 2.37 1.57
N ILE A 38 -3.62 2.68 0.75
CA ILE A 38 -3.12 4.06 0.60
C ILE A 38 -4.18 4.98 0.00
N ARG A 39 -4.91 4.53 -1.02
CA ARG A 39 -5.98 5.33 -1.65
C ARG A 39 -7.08 5.66 -0.63
N ASP A 40 -7.51 4.70 0.16
CA ASP A 40 -8.58 4.88 1.15
C ASP A 40 -8.18 5.92 2.22
N VAL A 41 -6.93 5.88 2.69
CA VAL A 41 -6.38 6.88 3.61
C VAL A 41 -6.34 8.26 2.95
N LEU A 42 -5.86 8.35 1.71
CA LEU A 42 -5.79 9.62 0.98
C LEU A 42 -7.18 10.22 0.68
N GLU A 43 -8.18 9.38 0.42
CA GLU A 43 -9.55 9.82 0.18
C GLU A 43 -10.20 10.36 1.46
N ALA A 44 -9.96 9.72 2.62
CA ALA A 44 -10.33 10.27 3.92
C ALA A 44 -9.66 11.65 4.16
N GLN A 45 -8.38 11.76 3.87
CA GLN A 45 -7.64 13.01 4.04
C GLN A 45 -8.15 14.11 3.09
N ALA A 46 -8.39 13.78 1.82
CA ALA A 46 -8.85 14.73 0.80
C ALA A 46 -10.30 15.18 1.05
N SER A 47 -11.16 14.32 1.60
CA SER A 47 -12.49 14.71 2.05
C SER A 47 -12.48 15.52 3.35
N GLY A 48 -11.35 15.55 4.06
CA GLY A 48 -11.22 16.21 5.36
C GLY A 48 -11.84 15.42 6.52
N ASP A 49 -12.14 14.13 6.31
CA ASP A 49 -12.67 13.24 7.35
C ASP A 49 -11.53 12.75 8.26
N ALA A 50 -11.31 13.49 9.35
CA ALA A 50 -10.28 13.18 10.32
C ALA A 50 -10.53 11.86 11.09
N ALA A 51 -11.80 11.48 11.29
CA ALA A 51 -12.16 10.27 12.01
C ALA A 51 -11.88 9.04 11.13
N ALA A 52 -12.38 9.04 9.90
CA ALA A 52 -12.09 7.98 8.94
C ALA A 52 -10.59 7.89 8.63
N LEU A 53 -9.87 9.02 8.60
CA LEU A 53 -8.42 9.02 8.44
C LEU A 53 -7.71 8.32 9.60
N ALA A 54 -8.11 8.60 10.84
CA ALA A 54 -7.53 7.96 12.02
C ALA A 54 -7.88 6.47 12.11
N GLU A 55 -9.09 6.07 11.74
CA GLU A 55 -9.50 4.65 11.72
C GLU A 55 -8.73 3.81 10.70
N ARG A 56 -8.32 4.42 9.58
CA ARG A 56 -7.58 3.72 8.51
C ARG A 56 -6.06 3.65 8.76
N ILE A 57 -5.56 4.37 9.76
CA ILE A 57 -4.17 4.31 10.19
C ILE A 57 -4.08 3.40 11.43
N ASP A 58 -3.37 2.29 11.31
CA ASP A 58 -3.22 1.28 12.36
C ASP A 58 -2.67 1.89 13.66
N GLY A 59 -3.39 1.68 14.77
CA GLY A 59 -3.06 2.22 16.09
C GLY A 59 -3.27 3.72 16.27
N CYS A 60 -3.77 4.43 15.26
CA CYS A 60 -3.93 5.89 15.33
C CYS A 60 -5.12 6.30 16.18
N ALA A 61 -6.19 5.50 16.26
CA ALA A 61 -7.36 5.81 17.09
C ALA A 61 -7.00 5.90 18.58
N GLU A 62 -6.09 5.02 19.02
CA GLU A 62 -5.61 4.92 20.39
C GLU A 62 -4.53 5.96 20.73
N ASP A 63 -3.83 6.52 19.73
CA ASP A 63 -2.78 7.52 19.92
C ASP A 63 -3.32 8.97 19.73
N PRO A 64 -3.40 9.79 20.80
CA PRO A 64 -3.85 11.17 20.70
C PRO A 64 -2.95 12.05 19.82
N ALA A 65 -1.64 11.78 19.75
CA ALA A 65 -0.72 12.53 18.91
C ALA A 65 -0.94 12.21 17.43
N CYS A 66 -1.20 10.94 17.11
CA CYS A 66 -1.59 10.52 15.77
C CYS A 66 -2.91 11.16 15.35
N ARG A 67 -3.97 11.07 16.17
CA ARG A 67 -5.27 11.72 15.87
C ARG A 67 -5.14 13.22 15.64
N ALA A 68 -4.36 13.91 16.46
CA ALA A 68 -4.13 15.35 16.28
C ALA A 68 -3.41 15.64 14.95
N THR A 69 -2.48 14.78 14.54
CA THR A 69 -1.78 14.91 13.25
C THR A 69 -2.70 14.60 12.08
N ALA A 70 -3.50 13.54 12.16
CA ALA A 70 -4.52 13.18 11.19
C ALA A 70 -5.52 14.32 11.01
N ALA A 71 -6.06 14.88 12.09
CA ALA A 71 -6.99 16.01 12.04
C ALA A 71 -6.39 17.25 11.39
N ARG A 72 -5.14 17.60 11.72
CA ARG A 72 -4.42 18.72 11.08
C ARG A 72 -4.22 18.47 9.58
N ASN A 73 -3.83 17.26 9.20
CA ASN A 73 -3.60 16.91 7.80
C ASN A 73 -4.92 16.92 7.01
N ALA A 74 -5.97 16.29 7.54
CA ALA A 74 -7.30 16.28 6.94
C ALA A 74 -7.85 17.70 6.75
N ALA A 75 -7.76 18.56 7.76
CA ALA A 75 -8.20 19.96 7.66
C ALA A 75 -7.39 20.75 6.62
N ARG A 76 -6.06 20.58 6.59
CA ARG A 76 -5.16 21.30 5.67
C ARG A 76 -5.30 20.84 4.22
N LEU A 77 -5.56 19.55 4.01
CA LEU A 77 -5.51 18.90 2.70
C LEU A 77 -6.89 18.59 2.13
N ARG A 78 -7.96 18.94 2.85
CA ARG A 78 -9.33 18.92 2.35
C ARG A 78 -9.41 19.63 1.00
N SER A 79 -10.06 18.99 0.04
CA SER A 79 -10.23 19.49 -1.31
C SER A 79 -11.52 18.96 -1.92
N GLU A 80 -12.07 19.71 -2.86
CA GLU A 80 -13.24 19.27 -3.62
C GLU A 80 -12.81 18.46 -4.86
N GLY A 81 -13.61 17.45 -5.20
CA GLY A 81 -13.43 16.59 -6.37
C GLY A 81 -12.76 15.26 -6.07
N GLU A 82 -12.74 14.39 -7.08
CA GLU A 82 -12.20 13.03 -6.95
C GLU A 82 -10.67 13.05 -6.80
N LEU A 83 -10.17 12.22 -5.89
CA LEU A 83 -8.74 11.99 -5.68
C LEU A 83 -8.14 11.27 -6.90
N GLU A 84 -7.13 11.88 -7.51
CA GLU A 84 -6.32 11.24 -8.55
C GLU A 84 -4.91 10.96 -8.02
N VAL A 85 -4.53 9.67 -8.00
CA VAL A 85 -3.16 9.25 -7.69
C VAL A 85 -2.32 9.35 -8.96
N VAL A 86 -1.42 10.34 -8.99
CA VAL A 86 -0.55 10.64 -10.14
C VAL A 86 0.64 9.69 -10.20
N ARG A 87 1.23 9.37 -9.05
CA ARG A 87 2.33 8.41 -8.92
C ARG A 87 2.27 7.73 -7.57
N LEU A 88 2.52 6.42 -7.57
CA LEU A 88 2.67 5.64 -6.36
C LEU A 88 3.89 4.74 -6.51
N ASP A 89 4.95 5.10 -5.78
CA ASP A 89 6.17 4.31 -5.67
C ASP A 89 5.98 3.41 -4.43
N LEU A 90 5.59 2.16 -4.65
CA LEU A 90 5.30 1.19 -3.58
C LEU A 90 6.56 0.86 -2.79
N SER A 91 6.41 0.45 -1.53
CA SER A 91 7.56 0.02 -0.73
C SER A 91 8.13 -1.29 -1.29
N THR A 92 9.36 -1.27 -1.80
CA THR A 92 10.01 -2.43 -2.45
C THR A 92 10.84 -3.30 -1.51
N ASP A 93 10.85 -3.02 -0.21
CA ASP A 93 11.58 -3.83 0.78
C ASP A 93 10.83 -5.14 1.07
N PHE A 94 10.95 -6.08 0.14
CA PHE A 94 10.39 -7.42 0.23
C PHE A 94 11.25 -8.28 1.17
N SER A 95 10.69 -8.69 2.31
CA SER A 95 11.08 -9.95 2.94
C SER A 95 9.83 -10.80 3.20
N LEU A 96 9.96 -12.10 2.98
CA LEU A 96 8.88 -13.10 3.04
C LEU A 96 8.23 -13.23 4.43
N GLY A 97 8.72 -12.53 5.45
CA GLY A 97 8.24 -12.57 6.85
C GLY A 97 7.33 -11.42 7.27
N GLY A 98 6.95 -10.53 6.35
CA GLY A 98 6.20 -9.32 6.65
C GLY A 98 7.13 -8.17 6.97
N THR A 99 7.07 -7.14 6.14
CA THR A 99 7.95 -5.98 6.21
C THR A 99 7.14 -4.71 6.32
N THR A 100 7.66 -3.81 7.15
CA THR A 100 7.29 -2.41 7.11
C THR A 100 8.15 -1.74 6.06
N GLY A 101 7.52 -0.92 5.22
CA GLY A 101 8.21 -0.11 4.23
C GLY A 101 7.57 1.26 4.09
N THR A 102 8.25 2.16 3.38
CA THR A 102 7.74 3.50 3.10
C THR A 102 7.46 3.64 1.60
N ALA A 103 6.21 3.92 1.25
CA ALA A 103 5.79 4.22 -0.12
C ALA A 103 5.73 5.74 -0.33
N ARG A 104 6.13 6.21 -1.52
CA ARG A 104 5.98 7.61 -1.92
C ARG A 104 4.73 7.75 -2.77
N VAL A 105 3.83 8.64 -2.37
CA VAL A 105 2.59 8.88 -3.08
C VAL A 105 2.47 10.33 -3.50
N VAL A 106 2.07 10.51 -4.75
CA VAL A 106 1.85 11.79 -5.41
C VAL A 106 0.40 11.79 -5.87
N TRP A 107 -0.39 12.71 -5.35
CA TRP A 107 -1.82 12.80 -5.64
C TRP A 107 -2.25 14.24 -5.87
N LYS A 108 -3.40 14.42 -6.51
CA LYS A 108 -4.03 15.72 -6.73
C LYS A 108 -5.55 15.58 -6.69
N THR A 109 -6.24 16.72 -6.74
CA THR A 109 -7.67 16.82 -7.02
C THR A 109 -7.87 17.89 -8.09
N PRO A 110 -9.08 18.04 -8.67
CA PRO A 110 -9.35 19.11 -9.62
C PRO A 110 -9.07 20.51 -9.07
N THR A 111 -9.21 20.69 -7.75
CA THR A 111 -9.10 21.99 -7.07
C THR A 111 -7.75 22.20 -6.37
N ARG A 112 -6.88 21.18 -6.30
CA ARG A 112 -5.61 21.24 -5.57
C ARG A 112 -4.45 20.71 -6.41
N LEU A 113 -3.38 21.50 -6.41
CA LEU A 113 -2.10 21.13 -7.01
C LEU A 113 -1.53 19.86 -6.37
N THR A 114 -0.58 19.24 -7.07
CA THR A 114 0.02 17.97 -6.67
C THR A 114 0.63 18.02 -5.28
N VAL A 115 0.21 17.07 -4.42
CA VAL A 115 0.71 16.84 -3.07
C VAL A 115 1.59 15.59 -3.10
N VAL A 116 2.76 15.67 -2.46
CA VAL A 116 3.67 14.53 -2.28
C VAL A 116 3.71 14.17 -0.79
N GLN A 117 3.52 12.90 -0.47
CA GLN A 117 3.56 12.37 0.89
C GLN A 117 4.23 11.00 0.92
N CYS A 118 4.68 10.60 2.11
CA CYS A 118 5.18 9.27 2.41
C CYS A 118 4.13 8.52 3.23
N ALA A 119 3.79 7.31 2.79
CA ALA A 119 2.93 6.39 3.50
C ALA A 119 3.79 5.25 4.05
N ARG A 120 3.85 5.11 5.38
CA ARG A 120 4.45 3.94 6.00
C ARG A 120 3.41 2.84 6.05
N VAL A 121 3.75 1.67 5.54
CA VAL A 121 2.84 0.53 5.37
C VAL A 121 3.48 -0.70 5.98
N ARG A 122 2.64 -1.56 6.56
CA ARG A 122 3.01 -2.89 7.02
C ARG A 122 2.27 -3.90 6.16
N ARG A 123 3.02 -4.78 5.51
CA ARG A 123 2.47 -5.96 4.87
C ARG A 123 2.70 -7.17 5.77
N GLY A 124 1.67 -7.95 5.96
CA GLY A 124 1.68 -9.17 6.75
C GLY A 124 0.84 -10.27 6.10
N GLY A 125 0.61 -11.33 6.88
CA GLY A 125 -0.17 -12.48 6.47
C GLY A 125 0.68 -13.65 5.98
N ASP A 126 0.14 -14.85 6.13
CA ASP A 126 0.80 -16.12 5.86
C ASP A 126 0.19 -16.84 4.65
N VAL A 127 0.62 -18.07 4.39
CA VAL A 127 0.17 -18.84 3.21
C VAL A 127 -1.29 -19.31 3.37
N ILE A 128 -1.79 -19.38 4.61
CA ILE A 128 -3.11 -19.90 4.98
C ILE A 128 -4.07 -18.75 5.34
N GLY A 129 -3.61 -17.75 6.10
CA GLY A 129 -4.42 -16.63 6.59
C GLY A 129 -4.70 -15.51 5.57
N GLY A 130 -4.11 -15.58 4.38
CA GLY A 130 -4.21 -14.53 3.37
C GLY A 130 -3.21 -13.40 3.58
N LEU A 131 -3.37 -12.32 2.82
CA LEU A 131 -2.49 -11.15 2.87
C LEU A 131 -3.17 -10.02 3.65
N ASP A 132 -2.45 -9.41 4.59
CA ASP A 132 -2.90 -8.25 5.36
C ASP A 132 -2.02 -7.05 5.02
N VAL A 133 -2.63 -5.89 4.72
CA VAL A 133 -1.89 -4.64 4.48
C VAL A 133 -2.51 -3.53 5.28
N ARG A 134 -1.68 -2.85 6.08
CA ARG A 134 -2.09 -1.75 6.95
C ARG A 134 -1.23 -0.53 6.73
N VAL A 135 -1.85 0.65 6.75
CA VAL A 135 -1.14 1.92 6.76
C VAL A 135 -0.80 2.24 8.22
N LEU A 136 0.48 2.42 8.52
CA LEU A 136 0.97 2.74 9.86
C LEU A 136 1.10 4.25 10.10
N ALA A 137 1.40 5.01 9.05
CA ALA A 137 1.55 6.46 9.13
C ALA A 137 1.42 7.12 7.77
N LEU A 138 0.98 8.38 7.77
CA LEU A 138 1.06 9.26 6.62
C LEU A 138 1.80 10.54 7.01
N SER A 139 2.84 10.90 6.25
CA SER A 139 3.63 12.10 6.52
C SER A 139 2.84 13.38 6.22
N ARG A 140 3.34 14.51 6.73
CA ARG A 140 2.97 15.82 6.17
C ARG A 140 3.39 15.92 4.70
N PRO A 141 2.79 16.81 3.90
CA PRO A 141 3.27 17.09 2.55
C PRO A 141 4.76 17.44 2.57
N ILE A 142 5.50 16.84 1.64
CA ILE A 142 6.94 17.05 1.46
C ILE A 142 7.21 17.71 0.10
N ASP A 143 8.44 18.19 -0.10
CA ASP A 143 8.85 18.78 -1.37
C ASP A 143 8.87 17.74 -2.50
N ARG A 144 8.65 18.20 -3.74
CA ARG A 144 8.47 17.30 -4.90
C ARG A 144 9.67 16.39 -5.16
N GLU A 145 10.87 16.87 -4.85
CA GLU A 145 12.15 16.17 -5.07
C GLU A 145 12.63 15.41 -3.83
N SER A 146 11.95 15.55 -2.70
CA SER A 146 12.35 14.87 -1.47
C SER A 146 12.04 13.37 -1.52
N SER A 147 12.96 12.58 -0.97
CA SER A 147 12.82 11.14 -0.80
C SER A 147 12.07 10.81 0.48
N CYS A 148 11.39 9.67 0.46
CA CYS A 148 10.86 9.09 1.69
C CYS A 148 11.98 8.42 2.48
N PRO A 149 12.01 8.58 3.82
CA PRO A 149 12.98 7.94 4.68
C PRO A 149 12.74 6.43 4.84
#